data_AF-A0A7S0LW22-F1
#
_entry.id   AF-A0A7S0LW22-F1
#
_cell.length_a   1.000
_cell.length_b   1.000
_cell.length_c   1.000
_cell.angle_alpha   90.00
_cell.angle_beta   90.00
_cell.angle_gamma   90.00
#
_symmetry.space_group_name_H-M   'P 1'
#
loop_
_entity.id
_entity.type
_entity.pdbx_description
1 polymer ?
#
loop_
_entity_poly.entity_id
_entity_poly.type
_entity_poly.pdbx_seq_one_letter_code
_entity_poly.pdbx_strand_id
1 'polypeptide(L)'
;MNGGDVPRDHGFPVRGVVPGHAGVRNVKWITSIVAAPEEAEGMWQRGVAYKLLPPSITDFAGIPPEVIAQATSAQEAPINSVVVEPRAGASVDASEETIEVKG
;
A
#
# COMPACT_ATOMS: atom_id res chain seq x y z
N MET A 1 9.99 -2.24 17.01
CA MET A 1 9.95 -1.21 15.96
C MET A 1 10.35 0.12 16.57
N ASN A 2 11.23 0.90 15.92
CA ASN A 2 11.82 2.14 16.49
C ASN A 2 12.55 1.93 17.84
N GLY A 3 13.41 0.90 17.91
CA GLY A 3 14.19 0.58 19.11
C GLY A 3 13.49 -0.27 20.17
N GLY A 4 12.15 -0.39 20.15
CA GLY A 4 11.40 -1.31 21.02
C GLY A 4 10.98 -2.61 20.32
N ASP A 5 10.16 -3.41 20.99
CA ASP A 5 9.45 -4.55 20.38
C ASP A 5 8.46 -4.08 19.29
N VAL A 6 7.96 -5.00 18.47
CA VAL A 6 6.90 -4.68 17.51
C VAL A 6 5.58 -4.50 18.28
N PRO A 7 4.85 -3.39 18.17
CA PRO A 7 3.53 -3.28 18.78
C PRO A 7 2.56 -4.34 18.23
N ARG A 8 1.57 -4.76 19.04
CA ARG A 8 0.58 -5.78 18.63
C ARG A 8 -0.09 -5.44 17.30
N ASP A 9 -0.54 -4.20 17.12
CA ASP A 9 -1.20 -3.76 15.88
C ASP A 9 -0.26 -3.70 14.68
N HIS A 10 1.04 -3.69 14.94
CA HIS A 10 2.11 -3.64 13.93
C HIS A 10 2.64 -5.04 13.59
N GLY A 11 2.13 -6.10 14.21
CA GLY A 11 2.44 -7.48 13.87
C GLY A 11 3.27 -8.24 14.89
N PHE A 12 3.20 -7.92 16.19
CA PHE A 12 3.86 -8.72 17.23
C PHE A 12 3.47 -10.21 17.16
N PRO A 13 4.39 -11.16 17.39
CA PRO A 13 5.81 -10.95 17.71
C PRO A 13 6.66 -10.65 16.48
N VAL A 14 6.23 -11.12 15.30
CA VAL A 14 7.02 -11.09 14.07
C VAL A 14 6.18 -10.63 12.89
N ARG A 15 6.77 -9.73 12.10
CA ARG A 15 6.23 -9.28 10.81
C ARG A 15 7.29 -9.33 9.72
N GLY A 16 6.83 -9.37 8.47
CA GLY A 16 7.64 -9.10 7.30
C GLY A 16 7.79 -7.59 7.09
N VAL A 17 8.98 -7.19 6.65
CA VAL A 17 9.25 -5.84 6.13
C VAL A 17 9.95 -6.00 4.78
N VAL A 18 9.31 -5.50 3.73
CA VAL A 18 9.80 -5.53 2.35
C VAL A 18 9.89 -4.09 1.85
N PRO A 19 11.09 -3.47 1.94
CA PRO A 19 11.27 -2.08 1.53
C PRO A 19 10.87 -1.83 0.06
N GLY A 20 10.32 -0.66 -0.22
CA GLY A 20 9.88 -0.27 -1.57
C GLY A 20 8.58 -0.91 -2.05
N HIS A 21 8.04 -1.90 -1.32
CA HIS A 21 6.82 -2.62 -1.72
C HIS A 21 5.58 -2.10 -0.98
N ALA A 22 4.42 -2.28 -1.61
CA ALA A 22 3.11 -1.95 -1.06
C ALA A 22 2.90 -2.57 0.33
N GLY A 23 2.22 -1.83 1.21
CA GLY A 23 2.02 -2.23 2.61
C GLY A 23 1.43 -3.62 2.79
N VAL A 24 0.58 -4.09 1.86
CA VAL A 24 0.00 -5.44 1.86
C VAL A 24 1.06 -6.55 1.83
N ARG A 25 2.23 -6.31 1.21
CA ARG A 25 3.33 -7.29 1.14
C ARG A 25 4.11 -7.41 2.45
N ASN A 26 3.86 -6.50 3.40
CA ASN A 26 4.49 -6.48 4.71
C ASN A 26 3.62 -7.22 5.74
N VAL A 27 3.47 -8.54 5.57
CA VAL A 27 2.57 -9.39 6.37
C VAL A 27 2.84 -9.24 7.88
N LYS A 28 1.78 -8.99 8.65
CA LYS A 28 1.81 -8.91 10.12
C LYS A 28 1.45 -10.27 10.73
N TRP A 29 1.89 -10.53 11.95
CA TRP A 29 1.55 -11.75 12.71
C TRP A 29 1.94 -13.04 11.96
N ILE A 30 3.19 -13.11 11.49
CA ILE A 30 3.68 -14.25 10.71
C ILE A 30 3.59 -15.53 11.54
N THR A 31 2.91 -16.54 10.98
CA THR A 31 2.82 -17.89 11.57
C THR A 31 3.65 -18.92 10.80
N SER A 32 3.90 -18.70 9.51
CA SER A 32 4.67 -19.59 8.65
C SER A 32 5.30 -18.84 7.48
N ILE A 33 6.38 -19.40 6.94
CA ILE A 33 7.05 -18.93 5.72
C ILE A 33 7.26 -20.16 4.85
N VAL A 34 6.80 -20.10 3.60
CA VAL A 34 6.87 -21.20 2.64
C VAL A 34 7.56 -20.70 1.39
N ALA A 35 8.64 -21.37 0.98
CA ALA A 35 9.22 -21.16 -0.33
C ALA A 35 8.39 -21.96 -1.35
N ALA A 36 7.92 -21.28 -2.40
CA ALA A 36 7.10 -21.86 -3.44
C ALA A 36 7.59 -21.40 -4.82
N PRO A 37 7.45 -22.23 -5.87
CA PRO A 37 7.78 -21.83 -7.24
C PRO A 37 6.78 -20.82 -7.83
N GLU A 38 5.71 -20.54 -7.11
CA GLU A 38 4.48 -19.91 -7.58
C GLU A 38 4.02 -18.86 -6.55
N GLU A 39 3.40 -17.77 -7.01
CA GLU A 39 2.88 -16.73 -6.10
C GLU A 39 1.86 -17.28 -5.10
N ALA A 40 1.71 -16.65 -3.94
CA ALA A 40 0.75 -17.07 -2.93
C ALA A 40 -0.70 -17.09 -3.45
N GLU A 41 -1.42 -18.16 -3.15
CA GLU A 41 -2.84 -18.29 -3.47
C GLU A 41 -3.71 -17.34 -2.63
N GLY A 42 -4.86 -16.97 -3.19
CA GLY A 42 -5.90 -16.24 -2.46
C GLY A 42 -6.09 -14.76 -2.85
N MET A 43 -7.04 -14.13 -2.19
CA MET A 43 -7.64 -12.85 -2.58
C MET A 43 -6.64 -11.69 -2.66
N TRP A 44 -5.62 -11.67 -1.79
CA TRP A 44 -4.71 -10.52 -1.63
C TRP A 44 -3.49 -10.53 -2.56
N GLN A 45 -3.24 -11.64 -3.25
CA GLN A 45 -2.10 -11.80 -4.18
C GLN A 45 -2.55 -12.16 -5.59
N ARG A 46 -3.26 -13.28 -5.77
CA ARG A 46 -3.79 -13.72 -7.07
C ARG A 46 -5.20 -13.22 -7.37
N GLY A 47 -6.00 -12.93 -6.33
CA GLY A 47 -7.35 -12.38 -6.48
C GLY A 47 -7.36 -10.89 -6.83
N VAL A 48 -8.57 -10.29 -6.84
CA VAL A 48 -8.79 -8.90 -7.29
C VAL A 48 -8.14 -7.85 -6.39
N ALA A 49 -7.94 -8.14 -5.09
CA ALA A 49 -7.43 -7.15 -4.17
C ALA A 49 -5.98 -6.78 -4.48
N TYR A 50 -5.65 -5.50 -4.38
CA TYR A 50 -4.30 -4.97 -4.64
C TYR A 50 -3.77 -5.25 -6.05
N LYS A 51 -4.66 -5.32 -7.05
CA LYS A 51 -4.29 -5.30 -8.47
C LYS A 51 -4.53 -3.93 -9.10
N LEU A 52 -3.70 -3.58 -10.07
CA LEU A 52 -3.90 -2.40 -10.90
C LEU A 52 -4.88 -2.75 -12.03
N LEU A 53 -6.06 -2.15 -11.98
CA LEU A 53 -7.13 -2.35 -12.95
C LEU A 53 -7.28 -1.12 -13.85
N PRO A 54 -7.67 -1.29 -15.12
CA PRO A 54 -7.90 -0.17 -16.02
C PRO A 54 -9.08 0.69 -15.55
N PRO A 55 -9.08 2.01 -15.84
CA PRO A 55 -10.17 2.91 -15.42
C PRO A 55 -11.55 2.58 -15.99
N SER A 56 -11.62 1.74 -17.02
CA SER A 56 -12.89 1.25 -17.60
C SER A 56 -13.63 0.28 -16.70
N ILE A 57 -12.95 -0.33 -15.72
CA ILE A 57 -13.58 -1.18 -14.71
C ILE A 57 -14.04 -0.30 -13.56
N THR A 58 -15.35 -0.07 -13.49
CA THR A 58 -15.99 0.78 -12.47
C THR A 58 -16.78 -0.02 -11.43
N ASP A 59 -16.97 -1.32 -11.68
CA ASP A 59 -17.58 -2.27 -10.76
C ASP A 59 -16.62 -3.44 -10.54
N PHE A 60 -16.40 -3.79 -9.27
CA PHE A 60 -15.56 -4.93 -8.90
C PHE A 60 -16.35 -6.24 -8.85
N ALA A 61 -17.68 -6.18 -8.88
CA ALA A 61 -18.53 -7.35 -8.99
C ALA A 61 -18.43 -7.96 -10.39
N GLY A 62 -18.11 -9.25 -10.45
CA GLY A 62 -18.13 -10.00 -11.71
C GLY A 62 -17.00 -9.66 -12.69
N ILE A 63 -15.89 -9.07 -12.23
CA ILE A 63 -14.69 -8.96 -13.08
C ILE A 63 -14.31 -10.36 -13.56
N PRO A 64 -14.19 -10.58 -14.89
CA PRO A 64 -13.87 -11.90 -15.41
C PRO A 64 -12.52 -12.42 -14.86
N PRO A 65 -12.41 -13.70 -14.50
CA PRO A 65 -11.18 -14.27 -13.95
C PRO A 65 -9.94 -14.04 -14.82
N GLU A 66 -10.10 -14.03 -16.14
CA GLU A 66 -9.02 -13.76 -17.09
C GLU A 66 -8.47 -12.35 -16.98
N VAL A 67 -9.31 -11.36 -16.65
CA VAL A 67 -8.89 -9.97 -16.43
C VAL A 67 -8.10 -9.87 -15.12
N ILE A 68 -8.56 -10.55 -14.07
CA ILE A 68 -7.85 -10.62 -12.79
C ILE A 68 -6.49 -11.30 -12.96
N ALA A 69 -6.43 -12.40 -13.72
CA ALA A 69 -5.20 -13.14 -13.97
C ALA A 69 -4.17 -12.31 -14.76
N GLN A 70 -4.61 -11.45 -15.68
CA GLN A 70 -3.74 -10.57 -16.47
C GLN A 70 -3.33 -9.29 -15.73
N ALA A 71 -4.12 -8.85 -14.74
CA ALA A 71 -3.84 -7.62 -14.01
C ALA A 71 -2.64 -7.77 -13.06
N THR A 72 -1.75 -6.79 -13.09
CA THR A 72 -0.54 -6.78 -12.27
C THR A 72 -0.88 -6.57 -10.80
N SER A 73 -0.43 -7.48 -9.95
CA SER A 73 -0.50 -7.33 -8.50
C SER A 73 0.48 -6.24 -8.06
N ALA A 74 0.02 -5.30 -7.23
CA ALA A 74 0.84 -4.19 -6.75
C ALA A 74 2.02 -4.73 -5.94
N GLN A 75 3.23 -4.54 -6.44
CA GLN A 75 4.47 -4.88 -5.75
C GLN A 75 5.14 -3.58 -5.30
N GLU A 76 6.03 -3.04 -6.12
CA GLU A 76 6.69 -1.76 -5.86
C GLU A 76 5.66 -0.61 -5.82
N ALA A 77 5.82 0.28 -4.85
CA ALA A 77 5.00 1.48 -4.78
C ALA A 77 5.43 2.47 -5.88
N PRO A 78 4.50 3.06 -6.65
CA PRO A 78 4.83 4.12 -7.58
C PRO A 78 5.34 5.36 -6.82
N ILE A 79 6.04 6.25 -7.53
CA ILE A 79 6.43 7.56 -6.98
C ILE A 79 5.18 8.29 -6.49
N ASN A 80 5.26 8.81 -5.27
CA ASN A 80 4.17 9.57 -4.66
C ASN A 80 4.74 10.79 -3.91
N SER A 81 3.95 11.84 -3.81
CA SER A 81 4.23 13.04 -3.03
C SER A 81 2.92 13.64 -2.54
N VAL A 82 2.95 14.30 -1.39
CA VAL A 82 1.78 14.97 -0.80
C VAL A 82 2.25 16.29 -0.21
N VAL A 83 1.37 17.28 -0.12
CA VAL A 83 1.63 18.50 0.66
C VAL A 83 0.91 18.34 2.00
N VAL A 84 1.65 18.42 3.10
CA VAL A 84 1.12 18.32 4.47
C VAL A 84 0.96 19.68 5.13
N GLU A 85 1.72 20.68 4.68
CA GLU A 85 1.63 22.08 5.13
C GLU A 85 1.73 23.04 3.93
N PRO A 86 0.85 24.05 3.83
CA PRO A 86 -0.31 24.29 4.70
C PRO A 86 -1.41 23.22 4.49
N ARG A 87 -2.22 23.00 5.52
CA ARG A 87 -3.35 22.05 5.42
C ARG A 87 -4.42 22.59 4.47
N ALA A 88 -5.17 21.67 3.87
CA ALA A 88 -6.34 22.03 3.05
C ALA A 88 -7.30 22.94 3.85
N GLY A 89 -7.61 24.11 3.29
CA GLY A 89 -8.49 25.11 3.91
C GLY A 89 -7.81 26.05 4.92
N ALA A 90 -6.50 25.96 5.13
CA ALA A 90 -5.78 26.92 5.97
C ALA A 90 -5.80 28.32 5.34
N SER A 91 -5.97 29.34 6.18
CA SER A 91 -5.69 30.73 5.81
C SER A 91 -4.21 31.02 6.03
N VAL A 92 -3.59 31.68 5.07
CA VAL A 92 -2.21 32.17 5.16
C VAL A 92 -2.23 33.69 5.27
N ASP A 93 -1.25 34.26 5.97
CA ASP A 93 -1.17 35.71 6.14
C ASP A 93 -0.75 36.35 4.82
N ALA A 94 -1.63 37.19 4.26
CA ALA A 94 -1.38 37.87 2.99
C ALA A 94 -0.27 38.93 3.08
N SER A 95 0.17 39.30 4.29
CA SER A 95 1.32 40.19 4.50
C SER A 95 2.67 39.47 4.40
N GLU A 96 2.68 38.14 4.46
CA GLU A 96 3.91 37.36 4.23
C GLU A 96 4.20 37.27 2.72
N GLU A 97 5.42 37.64 2.33
CA GLU A 97 5.87 37.58 0.92
C GLU A 97 6.04 36.14 0.44
N THR A 98 6.37 35.21 1.35
CA THR A 98 6.57 33.80 1.04
C THR A 98 6.03 32.93 2.16
N ILE A 99 5.62 31.71 1.82
CA ILE A 99 5.25 30.67 2.78
C ILE A 99 6.08 29.41 2.53
N GLU A 100 6.39 28.68 3.60
CA GLU A 100 7.05 27.38 3.50
C GLU A 100 6.00 26.29 3.24
N VAL A 101 6.22 25.49 2.19
CA VAL A 101 5.36 24.36 1.83
C VAL A 101 6.12 23.06 2.10
N LYS A 102 5.49 22.11 2.79
CA LYS A 102 6.10 20.83 3.19
C LYS A 102 5.26 19.66 2.74
N GLY A 103 5.92 18.53 2.50
CA GLY A 103 5.32 17.26 2.11
C GLY A 103 5.74 16.10 2.98
#